data_AF-A0A2A2HAL1-F1
#
_entry.id   AF-A0A2A2HAL1-F1
#
_cell.length_a   1.000
_cell.length_b   1.000
_cell.length_c   1.000
_cell.angle_alpha   90.00
_cell.angle_beta   90.00
_cell.angle_gamma   90.00
#
_symmetry.space_group_name_H-M   'P 1'
#
loop_
_entity.id
_entity.type
_entity.pdbx_description
1 polymer ?
#
loop_
_entity_poly.entity_id
_entity_poly.type
_entity_poly.pdbx_seq_one_letter_code
_entity_poly.pdbx_strand_id
1 'polypeptide(L)'
;MSLTDAIDTSTSAGRFFFHVMSALAQMERELIVERTKAGLAAARSRGRIGGRPQSLSFAQQQEALKLLANGHSRKQLALLYGVSLASIYKYFPVNQ
;
A
#
# COMPACT_ATOMS: atom_id res chain seq x y z
N MET A 1 -4.85 25.52 -12.98
CA MET A 1 -6.14 25.88 -13.59
C MET A 1 -6.91 26.67 -12.54
N SER A 2 -7.08 27.97 -12.77
CA SER A 2 -7.69 28.89 -11.80
C SER A 2 -9.21 28.82 -11.89
N LEU A 3 -9.90 29.19 -10.81
CA LEU A 3 -11.37 29.30 -10.72
C LEU A 3 -11.99 30.31 -11.71
N THR A 4 -11.17 31.02 -12.48
CA THR A 4 -11.54 32.19 -13.30
C THR A 4 -11.61 31.91 -14.80
N ASP A 5 -11.12 30.77 -15.28
CA ASP A 5 -11.34 30.35 -16.68
C ASP A 5 -12.61 29.49 -16.75
N ALA A 6 -13.77 30.15 -16.75
CA ALA A 6 -15.04 29.49 -16.97
C ALA A 6 -15.10 28.95 -18.41
N ILE A 7 -14.66 27.70 -18.62
CA ILE A 7 -14.85 27.00 -19.89
C ILE A 7 -16.35 26.73 -20.05
N ASP A 8 -17.01 27.53 -20.88
CA ASP A 8 -18.42 27.31 -21.22
C ASP A 8 -18.58 26.10 -22.14
N THR A 9 -18.80 24.94 -21.52
CA THR A 9 -19.06 23.66 -22.21
C THR A 9 -20.42 23.58 -22.89
N SER A 10 -21.28 24.62 -22.81
CA SER A 10 -22.50 24.69 -23.61
C SER A 10 -22.20 25.01 -25.08
N THR A 11 -21.05 25.63 -25.37
CA THR A 11 -20.59 25.93 -26.74
C THR A 11 -19.77 24.79 -27.35
N SER A 12 -19.75 24.69 -28.67
CA SER A 12 -18.90 23.73 -29.39
C SER A 12 -17.41 23.95 -29.12
N ALA A 13 -16.97 25.21 -29.07
CA ALA A 13 -15.59 25.60 -28.75
C ALA A 13 -15.19 25.22 -27.31
N GLY A 14 -16.07 25.46 -26.33
CA GLY A 14 -15.79 25.10 -24.94
C GLY A 14 -15.73 23.60 -24.70
N ARG A 15 -16.58 22.80 -25.36
CA ARG A 15 -16.47 21.32 -25.33
C ARG A 15 -15.16 20.83 -25.94
N PHE A 16 -14.78 21.39 -27.09
CA PHE A 16 -13.50 21.04 -27.71
C PHE A 16 -12.32 21.33 -26.77
N PHE A 17 -12.26 22.54 -26.22
CA PHE A 17 -11.20 22.92 -25.29
C PHE A 17 -11.18 22.04 -24.04
N PHE A 18 -12.35 21.73 -23.47
CA PHE A 18 -12.48 20.80 -22.35
C PHE A 18 -11.91 19.41 -22.67
N HIS A 19 -12.17 18.86 -23.86
CA HIS A 19 -11.63 17.57 -24.27
C HIS A 19 -10.12 17.59 -24.44
N VAL A 20 -9.55 18.65 -25.04
CA VAL A 20 -8.10 18.80 -25.17
C VAL A 20 -7.46 18.89 -23.79
N MET A 21 -8.00 19.71 -22.89
CA MET A 21 -7.48 19.82 -21.51
C MET A 21 -7.61 18.51 -20.75
N SER A 22 -8.69 17.76 -20.95
CA SER A 22 -8.89 16.43 -20.35
C SER A 22 -7.84 15.43 -20.84
N ALA A 23 -7.53 15.42 -22.14
CA ALA A 23 -6.49 14.58 -22.72
C ALA A 23 -5.10 14.95 -22.18
N LEU A 24 -4.80 16.25 -22.04
CA LEU A 24 -3.55 16.71 -21.42
C LEU A 24 -3.45 16.29 -19.95
N ALA A 25 -4.52 16.46 -19.17
CA ALA A 25 -4.55 16.05 -17.77
C ALA A 25 -4.35 14.54 -17.61
N GLN A 26 -4.92 13.74 -18.51
CA GLN A 26 -4.69 12.30 -18.53
C GLN A 26 -3.22 11.96 -18.84
N MET A 27 -2.62 12.58 -19.86
CA MET A 27 -1.21 12.39 -20.21
C MET A 27 -0.29 12.77 -19.04
N GLU A 28 -0.53 13.90 -18.39
CA GLU A 28 0.26 14.31 -17.20
C GLU A 28 0.14 13.30 -16.06
N ARG A 29 -1.07 12.78 -15.83
CA ARG A 29 -1.31 11.74 -14.82
C ARG A 29 -0.53 10.48 -15.14
N GLU A 30 -0.54 10.04 -16.39
CA GLU A 30 0.20 8.86 -16.85
C GLU A 30 1.72 9.03 -16.64
N LEU A 31 2.27 10.19 -17.01
CA LEU A 31 3.69 10.50 -16.80
C LEU A 31 4.08 10.48 -15.31
N ILE A 32 3.23 11.00 -14.41
CA ILE A 32 3.46 10.95 -12.96
C ILE A 32 3.47 9.49 -12.46
N VAL A 33 2.54 8.67 -12.95
CA VAL A 33 2.47 7.25 -12.59
C VAL A 33 3.72 6.51 -13.05
N GLU A 34 4.18 6.74 -14.28
CA GLU A 34 5.40 6.13 -14.82
C GLU A 34 6.63 6.49 -14.00
N ARG A 35 6.83 7.78 -13.69
CA ARG A 35 7.94 8.24 -12.85
C ARG A 35 7.88 7.62 -11.46
N THR A 36 6.69 7.52 -10.87
CA THR A 36 6.51 6.89 -9.56
C THR A 36 6.89 5.41 -9.60
N LYS A 37 6.47 4.67 -10.63
CA LYS A 37 6.82 3.26 -10.83
C LYS A 37 8.33 3.09 -11.03
N ALA A 38 8.97 3.94 -11.83
CA ALA A 38 10.42 3.92 -12.04
C ALA A 38 11.18 4.18 -10.73
N GLY A 39 10.75 5.16 -9.94
CA GLY A 39 11.33 5.45 -8.62
C GLY A 39 11.17 4.29 -7.64
N LEU A 40 10.00 3.64 -7.60
CA LEU A 40 9.75 2.45 -6.78
C LEU A 40 10.62 1.27 -7.22
N ALA A 41 10.77 1.04 -8.53
CA ALA A 41 11.64 -0.01 -9.07
C ALA A 41 13.10 0.23 -8.67
N ALA A 42 13.60 1.46 -8.82
CA ALA A 42 14.95 1.83 -8.39
C ALA A 42 15.16 1.71 -6.87
N ALA A 43 14.14 2.02 -6.06
CA ALA A 43 14.22 1.81 -4.62
C ALA A 43 14.28 0.33 -4.24
N ARG A 44 13.49 -0.52 -4.93
CA ARG A 44 13.50 -1.98 -4.74
C ARG A 44 14.83 -2.59 -5.13
N SER A 45 15.46 -2.16 -6.23
CA SER A 45 16.78 -2.67 -6.65
C SER A 45 17.88 -2.32 -5.63
N ARG A 46 17.74 -1.22 -4.89
CA ARG A 46 18.60 -0.87 -3.74
C ARG A 46 18.26 -1.63 -2.44
N GLY A 47 17.36 -2.63 -2.49
CA GLY A 47 16.99 -3.45 -1.34
C GLY A 47 15.89 -2.87 -0.45
N ARG A 48 15.24 -1.75 -0.83
CA ARG A 48 14.10 -1.25 -0.05
C ARG A 48 12.89 -2.17 -0.22
N ILE A 49 12.50 -2.81 0.88
CA ILE A 49 11.22 -3.53 0.98
C ILE A 49 10.14 -2.51 1.33
N GLY A 50 9.31 -2.14 0.35
CA GLY A 50 8.16 -1.25 0.55
C GLY A 50 6.96 -1.94 1.20
N GLY A 51 5.86 -1.21 1.39
CA GLY A 51 4.63 -1.73 1.98
C GLY A 51 4.56 -1.56 3.51
N ARG A 52 3.53 -2.15 4.12
CA ARG A 52 3.33 -2.12 5.58
C ARG A 52 4.38 -3.02 6.26
N PRO A 53 5.12 -2.54 7.28
CA PRO A 53 6.03 -3.38 8.05
C PRO A 53 5.34 -4.61 8.64
N GLN A 54 6.08 -5.72 8.75
CA GLN A 54 5.60 -6.92 9.45
C GLN A 54 5.35 -6.60 10.92
N SER A 55 4.30 -7.19 11.51
CA SER A 55 3.97 -6.95 12.91
C SER A 55 4.82 -7.76 13.89
N LEU A 56 5.47 -8.84 13.43
CA LEU A 56 6.45 -9.60 14.19
C LEU A 56 7.76 -9.70 13.42
N SER A 57 8.88 -9.44 14.09
CA SER A 57 10.22 -9.68 13.55
C SER A 57 10.49 -11.18 13.41
N PHE A 58 11.50 -11.55 12.61
CA PHE A 58 11.88 -12.96 12.45
C PHE A 58 12.27 -13.62 13.79
N ALA A 59 12.99 -12.91 14.65
CA ALA A 59 13.35 -13.38 15.98
C ALA A 59 12.11 -13.62 16.87
N GLN A 60 11.15 -12.69 16.84
CA GLN A 60 9.89 -12.82 17.58
C GLN A 60 9.05 -13.99 17.05
N GLN A 61 9.07 -14.26 15.74
CA GLN A 61 8.38 -15.41 15.17
C GLN A 61 8.99 -16.73 15.67
N GLN A 62 10.32 -16.84 15.72
CA GLN A 62 11.00 -18.03 16.25
C GLN A 62 10.74 -18.24 17.74
N GLU A 63 10.73 -17.17 18.53
CA GLU A 63 10.37 -17.22 19.95
C GLU A 63 8.92 -17.66 20.14
N ALA A 64 7.99 -17.07 19.39
CA ALA A 64 6.58 -17.41 19.43
C ALA A 64 6.32 -18.89 19.09
N LEU A 65 7.07 -19.47 18.14
CA LEU A 65 7.01 -20.90 17.84
C LEU A 65 7.41 -21.77 19.04
N LYS A 66 8.48 -21.40 19.76
CA LYS A 66 8.91 -22.11 20.97
C LYS A 66 7.85 -22.01 22.07
N LEU A 67 7.26 -20.82 22.24
CA LEU A 67 6.20 -20.61 23.22
C LEU A 67 4.94 -21.44 22.88
N LEU A 68 4.56 -21.52 21.60
CA LEU A 68 3.47 -22.40 21.15
C LEU A 68 3.78 -23.87 21.43
N ALA A 69 5.00 -24.33 21.14
CA ALA A 69 5.43 -25.70 21.42
C ALA A 69 5.43 -26.03 22.93
N ASN A 70 5.72 -25.04 23.77
CA ASN A 70 5.64 -25.14 25.23
C ASN A 70 4.20 -25.05 25.78
N GLY A 71 3.18 -24.98 24.92
CA GLY A 71 1.77 -25.01 25.30
C GLY A 71 1.12 -23.65 25.54
N HIS A 72 1.79 -22.54 25.22
CA HIS A 72 1.14 -21.23 25.31
C HIS A 72 0.01 -21.07 24.29
N SER A 73 -1.07 -20.41 24.70
CA SER A 73 -2.19 -20.17 23.80
C SER A 73 -1.90 -19.01 22.83
N ARG A 74 -2.46 -19.09 21.62
CA ARG A 74 -2.40 -18.01 20.62
C ARG A 74 -2.96 -16.67 21.15
N LYS A 75 -3.91 -16.71 22.08
CA LYS A 75 -4.45 -15.53 22.77
C LYS A 75 -3.43 -14.87 23.69
N GLN A 76 -2.64 -15.67 24.42
CA GLN A 76 -1.55 -15.15 25.25
C GLN A 76 -0.46 -14.49 24.41
N LEU A 77 -0.11 -15.11 23.26
CA LEU A 77 0.87 -14.54 22.32
C LEU A 77 0.40 -13.21 21.71
N ALA A 78 -0.89 -13.11 21.38
CA ALA A 78 -1.47 -11.85 20.88
C ALA A 78 -1.31 -10.71 21.89
N LEU A 79 -1.58 -10.99 23.17
CA LEU A 79 -1.39 -10.02 24.26
C LEU A 79 0.09 -9.68 24.47
N LEU A 80 0.96 -10.69 24.49
CA LEU A 80 2.40 -10.53 24.73
C LEU A 80 3.05 -9.62 23.68
N TYR A 81 2.72 -9.83 22.40
CA TYR A 81 3.31 -9.06 21.31
C TYR A 81 2.49 -7.82 20.92
N GLY A 82 1.37 -7.54 21.61
CA GLY A 82 0.51 -6.39 21.32
C GLY A 82 -0.11 -6.40 19.92
N VAL A 83 -0.34 -7.59 19.35
CA VAL A 83 -0.91 -7.77 18.01
C VAL A 83 -2.30 -8.40 18.09
N SER A 84 -3.11 -8.23 17.04
CA SER A 84 -4.42 -8.85 16.99
C SER A 84 -4.31 -10.38 16.94
N LEU A 85 -5.32 -11.08 17.48
CA LEU A 85 -5.39 -12.54 17.41
C LEU A 85 -5.36 -13.04 15.96
N ALA A 86 -6.00 -12.31 15.04
CA ALA A 86 -5.94 -12.59 13.61
C ALA A 86 -4.52 -12.53 13.04
N SER A 87 -3.67 -11.61 13.54
CA SER A 87 -2.26 -11.54 13.14
C SER A 87 -1.50 -12.79 13.60
N ILE A 88 -1.75 -13.27 14.82
CA ILE A 88 -1.14 -14.53 15.32
C ILE A 88 -1.57 -15.72 14.47
N TYR A 89 -2.86 -15.86 14.15
CA TYR A 89 -3.33 -16.95 13.27
C TYR A 89 -2.77 -16.87 11.85
N LYS A 90 -2.50 -15.66 11.34
CA LYS A 90 -1.85 -15.47 10.04
C LYS A 90 -0.42 -16.00 10.03
N TYR A 91 0.33 -15.82 11.12
CA TYR A 91 1.69 -16.38 11.25
C TYR A 91 1.68 -17.87 11.60
N PHE A 92 0.73 -18.31 12.44
CA PHE A 92 0.68 -19.66 13.02
C PHE A 92 -0.71 -20.30 12.87
N PRO A 93 -1.07 -20.79 11.67
CA PRO A 93 -2.33 -21.48 11.44
C PRO A 93 -2.44 -22.78 12.26
N VAL A 94 -3.65 -23.30 12.44
CA VAL A 94 -3.91 -24.52 13.21
C VAL A 94 -3.67 -25.79 12.39
N ASN A 95 -3.83 -25.70 11.06
CA ASN A 95 -3.73 -26.83 10.14
C ASN A 95 -2.46 -26.73 9.28
N GLN A 96 -1.30 -27.03 9.88
CA GLN A 96 -0.09 -27.42 9.15
C GLN A 96 0.36 -28.79 9.62
#